data_AF-A0A3B1E0D5-F1
#
_entry.id   AF-A0A3B1E0D5-F1
#
_cell.length_a   1.000
_cell.length_b   1.000
_cell.length_c   1.000
_cell.angle_alpha   90.00
_cell.angle_beta   90.00
_cell.angle_gamma   90.00
#
_symmetry.space_group_name_H-M   'P 1'
#
loop_
_entity.id
_entity.type
_entity.pdbx_description
1 polymer ?
#
loop_
_entity_poly.entity_id
_entity_poly.type
_entity_poly.pdbx_seq_one_letter_code
_entity_poly.pdbx_strand_id
1 'polypeptide(L)'
;MIFESSHDDKVYLISRIEKAIEEKYQFLPIFARGGKMSTVLWTNVLENGKVNSDESDKHALYKYSKKLDKLTNQLNVVRFTSVQDVTDMQFNLSEEDLPDGMESTDEVMAEKGVWVSGFEAVEMLEKLISHISDDKVKFGLFSNDHEEVINELKESLIIAKKAKNINGKFNYSVVM
;
A
#
# COMPACT_ATOMS: atom_id res chain seq x y z
N MET A 1 -12.88 12.82 52.51
CA MET A 1 -13.14 11.37 52.68
C MET A 1 -13.01 10.77 51.28
N ILE A 2 -11.82 10.25 50.95
CA ILE A 2 -11.52 9.70 49.62
C ILE A 2 -11.90 8.22 49.68
N PHE A 3 -12.89 7.82 48.87
CA PHE A 3 -13.24 6.41 48.70
C PHE A 3 -12.18 5.77 47.79
N GLU A 4 -11.24 5.03 48.37
CA GLU A 4 -10.42 4.09 47.62
C GLU A 4 -11.32 2.93 47.18
N SER A 5 -11.63 2.84 45.88
CA SER A 5 -12.33 1.67 45.36
C SER A 5 -11.41 0.46 45.48
N SER A 6 -11.95 -0.65 46.00
CA SER A 6 -11.16 -1.85 46.24
C SER A 6 -10.67 -2.44 44.91
N HIS A 7 -9.58 -3.20 44.95
CA HIS A 7 -9.03 -3.88 43.77
C HIS A 7 -10.08 -4.78 43.10
N ASP A 8 -10.97 -5.38 43.90
CA ASP A 8 -12.03 -6.28 43.43
C ASP A 8 -13.11 -5.55 42.63
N ASP A 9 -13.40 -4.27 42.95
CA ASP A 9 -14.37 -3.46 42.21
C ASP A 9 -13.89 -3.15 40.79
N LYS A 10 -12.57 -3.02 40.59
CA LYS A 10 -11.96 -2.75 39.28
C LYS A 10 -11.95 -4.01 38.40
N VAL A 11 -11.63 -5.17 38.98
CA VAL A 11 -11.66 -6.45 38.27
C VAL A 11 -13.10 -6.79 37.85
N TYR A 12 -14.08 -6.51 38.71
CA TYR A 12 -15.48 -6.68 38.38
C TYR A 12 -15.94 -5.74 37.25
N LEU A 13 -15.50 -4.47 37.25
CA LEU A 13 -15.85 -3.54 36.19
C LEU A 13 -15.22 -3.92 34.83
N ILE A 14 -13.96 -4.39 34.82
CA ILE A 14 -13.26 -4.82 33.62
C ILE A 14 -13.96 -6.05 33.00
N SER A 15 -14.25 -7.07 33.80
CA SER A 15 -14.96 -8.27 33.30
C SER A 15 -16.35 -7.96 32.75
N ARG A 16 -17.07 -6.96 33.29
CA ARG A 16 -18.35 -6.51 32.74
C ARG A 16 -18.19 -5.73 31.43
N ILE A 17 -17.11 -4.98 31.26
CA ILE A 17 -16.80 -4.28 30.01
C ILE A 17 -16.42 -5.29 28.93
N GLU A 18 -15.58 -6.26 29.24
CA GLU A 18 -15.18 -7.34 28.33
C GLU A 18 -16.39 -8.17 27.89
N LYS A 19 -17.25 -8.56 28.84
CA LYS A 19 -18.49 -9.28 28.53
C LYS A 19 -19.46 -8.45 27.70
N ALA A 20 -19.59 -7.14 27.97
CA ALA A 20 -20.45 -6.25 27.19
C ALA A 20 -19.89 -5.99 25.78
N ILE A 21 -18.56 -6.01 25.62
CA ILE A 21 -17.88 -5.99 24.33
C ILE A 21 -18.21 -7.30 23.59
N GLU A 22 -17.96 -8.46 24.19
CA GLU A 22 -18.25 -9.76 23.59
C GLU A 22 -19.72 -9.91 23.17
N GLU A 23 -20.67 -9.55 24.03
CA GLU A 23 -22.11 -9.61 23.73
C GLU A 23 -22.50 -8.64 22.59
N LYS A 24 -21.87 -7.46 22.52
CA LYS A 24 -22.13 -6.48 21.45
C LYS A 24 -21.51 -6.89 20.12
N TYR A 25 -20.43 -7.68 20.13
CA TYR A 25 -19.78 -8.20 18.93
C TYR A 25 -20.29 -9.59 18.49
N GLN A 26 -21.03 -10.32 19.32
CA GLN A 26 -21.68 -11.59 18.96
C GLN A 26 -22.88 -11.43 18.01
N PHE A 27 -23.47 -10.24 17.90
CA PHE A 27 -24.62 -9.95 17.04
C PHE A 27 -24.25 -9.31 15.69
N LEU A 28 -22.97 -9.20 15.36
CA LEU A 28 -22.60 -8.85 13.99
C LEU A 28 -22.83 -10.07 13.10
N PRO A 29 -23.54 -9.91 11.97
CA PRO A 29 -23.86 -11.03 11.10
C PRO A 29 -22.58 -11.71 10.60
N ILE A 30 -22.71 -13.03 10.39
CA ILE A 30 -21.67 -13.99 9.99
C ILE A 30 -20.88 -13.58 8.71
N PHE A 31 -21.26 -12.51 8.03
CA PHE A 31 -20.49 -11.84 6.96
C PHE A 31 -19.14 -11.24 7.39
N ALA A 32 -18.83 -11.17 8.70
CA ALA A 32 -17.55 -10.65 9.22
C ALA A 32 -16.45 -11.71 9.42
N ARG A 33 -16.54 -12.88 8.77
CA ARG A 33 -15.47 -13.90 8.70
C ARG A 33 -14.92 -14.10 7.28
N GLY A 34 -15.12 -13.14 6.38
CA GLY A 34 -14.30 -12.99 5.18
C GLY A 34 -13.23 -11.94 5.47
N GLY A 35 -11.95 -12.29 5.36
CA GLY A 35 -10.90 -11.27 5.36
C GLY A 35 -11.26 -10.23 4.31
N LYS A 36 -11.28 -8.94 4.66
CA LYS A 36 -11.38 -7.89 3.65
C LYS A 36 -10.17 -8.08 2.74
N MET A 37 -10.37 -8.56 1.51
CA MET A 37 -9.36 -8.43 0.45
C MET A 37 -9.09 -6.93 0.31
N SER A 38 -7.95 -6.49 0.84
CA SER A 38 -7.52 -5.11 0.76
C SER A 38 -6.65 -4.97 -0.46
N THR A 39 -7.04 -4.10 -1.39
CA THR A 39 -6.17 -3.76 -2.51
C THR A 39 -4.93 -3.03 -2.00
N VAL A 40 -3.75 -3.49 -2.43
CA VAL A 40 -2.44 -2.95 -2.04
C VAL A 40 -1.59 -2.68 -3.28
N LEU A 41 -0.48 -1.98 -3.06
CA LEU A 41 0.58 -1.88 -4.07
C LEU A 41 1.77 -2.74 -3.67
N TRP A 42 2.33 -3.48 -4.63
CA TRP A 42 3.68 -4.07 -4.53
C TRP A 42 4.62 -3.34 -5.47
N THR A 43 5.91 -3.25 -5.12
CA THR A 43 6.89 -2.59 -5.99
C THR A 43 7.66 -3.61 -6.79
N ASN A 44 7.82 -3.34 -8.08
CA ASN A 44 8.57 -4.24 -8.94
C ASN A 44 9.74 -3.54 -9.63
N VAL A 45 10.73 -4.37 -9.97
CA VAL A 45 11.85 -4.00 -10.82
C VAL A 45 11.86 -4.89 -12.06
N LEU A 46 11.93 -4.27 -13.24
CA LEU A 46 12.20 -4.98 -14.48
C LEU A 46 13.70 -5.00 -14.73
N GLU A 47 14.30 -6.20 -14.64
CA GLU A 47 15.72 -6.45 -14.88
C GLU A 47 15.85 -7.54 -15.95
N ASN A 48 16.49 -7.23 -17.07
CA ASN A 48 16.72 -8.18 -18.17
C ASN A 48 15.46 -8.93 -18.63
N GLY A 49 14.32 -8.22 -18.68
CA GLY A 49 13.02 -8.79 -19.07
C GLY A 49 12.32 -9.61 -17.99
N LYS A 50 12.84 -9.65 -16.75
CA LYS A 50 12.23 -10.35 -15.62
C LYS A 50 11.72 -9.37 -14.57
N VAL A 51 10.48 -9.58 -14.14
CA VAL A 51 9.88 -8.86 -13.01
C VAL A 51 10.43 -9.43 -11.71
N ASN A 52 10.83 -8.55 -10.81
CA ASN A 52 11.19 -8.90 -9.43
C ASN A 52 10.36 -8.03 -8.50
N SER A 53 9.40 -8.63 -7.81
CA SER A 53 8.58 -7.98 -6.80
C SER A 53 9.25 -7.97 -5.43
N ASP A 54 8.95 -6.97 -4.62
CA ASP A 54 9.27 -6.99 -3.19
C ASP A 54 8.17 -7.62 -2.32
N GLU A 55 7.00 -7.93 -2.90
CA GLU A 55 5.84 -8.59 -2.27
C GLU A 55 5.41 -7.94 -0.94
N SER A 56 5.75 -6.67 -0.74
CA SER A 56 5.47 -5.94 0.49
C SER A 56 4.28 -5.01 0.27
N ASP A 57 3.24 -5.25 1.07
CA ASP A 57 1.96 -4.53 1.03
C ASP A 57 2.12 -3.04 1.33
N LYS A 58 1.86 -2.19 0.32
CA LYS A 58 1.85 -0.73 0.47
C LYS A 58 0.42 -0.20 0.43
N HIS A 59 -0.33 -0.52 1.46
CA HIS A 59 -1.75 -0.19 1.57
C HIS A 59 -1.98 1.32 1.68
N ALA A 60 -1.16 2.06 2.44
CA ALA A 60 -1.32 3.50 2.60
C ALA A 60 -1.10 4.22 1.26
N LEU A 61 -0.12 3.79 0.46
CA LEU A 61 0.13 4.35 -0.87
C LEU A 61 -1.05 4.11 -1.81
N TYR A 62 -1.64 2.90 -1.82
CA TYR A 62 -2.85 2.63 -2.59
C TYR A 62 -3.99 3.56 -2.17
N LYS A 63 -4.29 3.59 -0.86
CA LYS A 63 -5.37 4.38 -0.24
C LYS A 63 -5.27 5.86 -0.57
N TYR A 64 -4.06 6.41 -0.63
CA TYR A 64 -3.81 7.84 -0.84
C TYR A 64 -3.27 8.19 -2.24
N SER A 65 -3.31 7.26 -3.20
CA SER A 65 -2.86 7.44 -4.59
C SER A 65 -3.33 8.75 -5.23
N LYS A 66 -4.63 9.09 -5.14
CA LYS A 66 -5.18 10.35 -5.68
C LYS A 66 -4.57 11.61 -5.06
N LYS A 67 -4.17 11.55 -3.78
CA LYS A 67 -3.50 12.66 -3.12
C LYS A 67 -2.03 12.74 -3.55
N LEU A 68 -1.34 11.59 -3.62
CA LEU A 68 0.03 11.50 -4.13
C LEU A 68 0.14 12.02 -5.58
N ASP A 69 -0.88 11.79 -6.42
CA ASP A 69 -0.98 12.37 -7.76
C ASP A 69 -1.02 13.90 -7.77
N LYS A 70 -1.77 14.51 -6.84
CA LYS A 70 -1.81 15.98 -6.74
C LYS A 70 -0.45 16.53 -6.34
N LEU A 71 0.23 15.87 -5.40
CA LEU A 71 1.57 16.26 -4.96
C LEU A 71 2.60 16.10 -6.08
N THR A 72 2.63 14.96 -6.77
CA THR A 72 3.54 14.76 -7.91
C THR A 72 3.34 15.78 -9.03
N ASN A 73 2.08 16.12 -9.33
CA ASN A 73 1.76 17.17 -10.30
C ASN A 73 2.23 18.56 -9.84
N GLN A 74 2.12 18.89 -8.55
CA GLN A 74 2.65 20.14 -7.98
C GLN A 74 4.19 20.19 -8.03
N LEU A 75 4.84 19.05 -7.84
CA LEU A 75 6.30 18.90 -7.85
C LEU A 75 6.90 18.76 -9.26
N ASN A 76 6.06 18.79 -10.30
CA ASN A 76 6.43 18.61 -11.71
C ASN A 76 7.28 17.35 -11.94
N VAL A 77 6.85 16.24 -11.35
CA VAL A 77 7.42 14.90 -11.57
C VAL A 77 6.37 13.99 -12.19
N VAL A 78 6.79 12.79 -12.61
CA VAL A 78 5.87 11.75 -13.10
C VAL A 78 4.75 11.49 -12.08
N ARG A 79 3.53 11.29 -12.58
CA ARG A 79 2.35 11.10 -11.72
C ARG A 79 2.43 9.76 -11.01
N PHE A 80 2.04 9.73 -9.73
CA PHE A 80 2.11 8.53 -8.92
C PHE A 80 1.25 7.37 -9.48
N THR A 81 0.05 7.65 -9.98
CA THR A 81 -0.81 6.61 -10.57
C THR A 81 -0.35 6.18 -11.97
N SER A 82 0.45 7.00 -12.66
CA SER A 82 0.99 6.63 -13.98
C SER A 82 2.09 5.58 -13.92
N VAL A 83 2.53 5.21 -12.71
CA VAL A 83 3.46 4.11 -12.47
C VAL A 83 2.77 2.88 -11.88
N GLN A 84 1.43 2.88 -11.78
CA GLN A 84 0.66 1.75 -11.30
C GLN A 84 0.23 0.86 -12.47
N ASP A 85 0.56 -0.40 -12.36
CA ASP A 85 0.20 -1.48 -13.26
C ASP A 85 -0.95 -2.30 -12.67
N VAL A 86 -1.93 -2.64 -13.50
CA VAL A 86 -3.15 -3.35 -13.08
C VAL A 86 -3.21 -4.77 -13.61
N THR A 87 -2.13 -5.30 -14.20
CA THR A 87 -2.10 -6.63 -14.83
C THR A 87 -2.52 -7.71 -13.84
N ASP A 88 -1.92 -7.76 -12.65
CA ASP A 88 -2.28 -8.74 -11.62
C ASP A 88 -3.75 -8.64 -11.23
N MET A 89 -4.23 -7.44 -10.96
CA MET A 89 -5.65 -7.19 -10.64
C MET A 89 -6.58 -7.62 -11.78
N GLN A 90 -6.22 -7.39 -13.04
CA GLN A 90 -7.02 -7.76 -14.20
C GLN A 90 -7.17 -9.28 -14.28
N PHE A 91 -6.07 -10.04 -14.24
CA PHE A 91 -6.11 -11.50 -14.28
C PHE A 91 -6.77 -12.11 -13.04
N ASN A 92 -6.62 -11.51 -11.86
CA ASN A 92 -7.29 -11.99 -10.64
C ASN A 92 -8.82 -11.77 -10.67
N LEU A 93 -9.30 -10.74 -11.38
CA LEU A 93 -10.73 -10.45 -11.50
C LEU A 93 -11.39 -11.09 -12.72
N SER A 94 -10.61 -11.34 -13.77
CA SER A 94 -11.08 -12.01 -14.97
C SER A 94 -10.99 -13.52 -14.80
N GLU A 95 -11.93 -14.26 -15.39
CA GLU A 95 -11.75 -15.70 -15.62
C GLU A 95 -10.93 -15.95 -16.90
N GLU A 96 -10.07 -15.00 -17.31
CA GLU A 96 -9.26 -15.10 -18.52
C GLU A 96 -8.03 -15.96 -18.29
N ASP A 97 -7.74 -16.83 -19.25
CA ASP A 97 -6.49 -17.58 -19.29
C ASP A 97 -5.32 -16.65 -19.61
N LEU A 98 -4.13 -17.02 -19.14
CA LEU A 98 -2.90 -16.36 -19.55
C LEU A 98 -2.68 -16.51 -21.07
N PRO A 99 -2.06 -15.51 -21.74
CA PRO A 99 -1.72 -15.62 -23.15
C PRO A 99 -0.88 -16.87 -23.46
N ASP A 100 -1.03 -17.42 -24.66
CA ASP A 100 -0.26 -18.59 -25.12
C ASP A 100 1.24 -18.41 -24.90
N GLY A 101 1.85 -19.37 -24.19
CA GLY A 101 3.27 -19.40 -23.92
C GLY A 101 3.74 -18.58 -22.71
N MET A 102 2.82 -17.99 -21.94
CA MET A 102 3.12 -17.35 -20.65
C MET A 102 2.69 -18.23 -19.48
N GLU A 103 3.52 -18.28 -18.45
CA GLU A 103 3.30 -19.10 -17.25
C GLU A 103 2.86 -18.28 -16.03
N SER A 104 3.01 -16.94 -16.07
CA SER A 104 2.59 -16.05 -14.98
C SER A 104 2.16 -14.66 -15.45
N THR A 105 1.45 -13.93 -14.59
CA THR A 105 1.10 -12.52 -14.80
C THR A 105 2.33 -11.62 -14.82
N ASP A 106 3.42 -12.00 -14.15
CA ASP A 106 4.71 -11.32 -14.21
C ASP A 106 5.28 -11.29 -15.64
N GLU A 107 5.14 -12.37 -16.40
CA GLU A 107 5.61 -12.40 -17.79
C GLU A 107 4.78 -11.47 -18.68
N VAL A 108 3.47 -11.42 -18.45
CA VAL A 108 2.57 -10.47 -19.12
C VAL A 108 2.98 -9.03 -18.78
N MET A 109 3.25 -8.75 -17.50
CA MET A 109 3.64 -7.43 -17.01
C MET A 109 5.03 -7.01 -17.50
N ALA A 110 5.99 -7.93 -17.61
CA ALA A 110 7.30 -7.65 -18.20
C ALA A 110 7.18 -7.14 -19.64
N GLU A 111 6.27 -7.71 -20.43
CA GLU A 111 6.09 -7.36 -21.84
C GLU A 111 5.21 -6.11 -22.02
N LYS A 112 4.06 -6.05 -21.32
CA LYS A 112 2.98 -5.10 -21.61
C LYS A 112 2.68 -4.14 -20.46
N GLY A 113 3.35 -4.31 -19.33
CA GLY A 113 3.08 -3.54 -18.14
C GLY A 113 3.45 -2.06 -18.27
N VAL A 114 2.98 -1.29 -17.30
CA VAL A 114 3.32 0.11 -17.10
C VAL A 114 4.67 0.18 -16.39
N TRP A 115 5.62 0.92 -16.97
CA TRP A 115 6.98 1.03 -16.45
C TRP A 115 7.53 2.44 -16.61
N VAL A 116 8.28 2.91 -15.62
CA VAL A 116 9.13 4.11 -15.71
C VAL A 116 10.59 3.76 -15.49
N SER A 117 11.51 4.63 -15.93
CA SER A 117 12.92 4.41 -15.64
C SER A 117 13.19 4.47 -14.13
N GLY A 118 14.18 3.72 -13.65
CA GLY A 118 14.60 3.81 -12.25
C GLY A 118 15.02 5.23 -11.83
N PHE A 119 15.52 6.04 -12.77
CA PHE A 119 15.85 7.45 -12.52
C PHE A 119 14.61 8.30 -12.20
N GLU A 120 13.58 8.22 -13.03
CA GLU A 120 12.32 8.95 -12.83
C GLU A 120 11.61 8.50 -11.55
N ALA A 121 11.62 7.20 -11.25
CA ALA A 121 11.04 6.66 -10.02
C ALA A 121 11.74 7.20 -8.77
N VAL A 122 13.08 7.20 -8.75
CA VAL A 122 13.86 7.77 -7.64
C VAL A 122 13.55 9.25 -7.46
N GLU A 123 13.54 10.03 -8.56
CA GLU A 123 13.23 11.46 -8.50
C GLU A 123 11.83 11.73 -7.93
N MET A 124 10.82 11.01 -8.42
CA MET A 124 9.44 11.11 -7.93
C MET A 124 9.35 10.81 -6.43
N LEU A 125 9.94 9.69 -5.99
CA LEU A 125 9.85 9.23 -4.61
C LEU A 125 10.63 10.14 -3.65
N GLU A 126 11.84 10.57 -3.99
CA GLU A 126 12.63 11.48 -3.15
C GLU A 126 11.93 12.84 -2.98
N LYS A 127 11.35 13.40 -4.06
CA LYS A 127 10.60 14.66 -3.99
C LYS A 127 9.31 14.52 -3.16
N LEU A 128 8.58 13.41 -3.30
CA LEU A 128 7.41 13.13 -2.47
C LEU A 128 7.77 13.03 -1.00
N ILE A 129 8.80 12.25 -0.66
CA ILE A 129 9.26 12.07 0.74
C ILE A 129 9.67 13.42 1.34
N SER A 130 10.52 14.20 0.66
CA SER A 130 10.94 15.52 1.14
C SER A 130 9.74 16.42 1.37
N HIS A 131 8.90 16.62 0.34
CA HIS A 131 7.77 17.54 0.43
C HIS A 131 6.77 17.13 1.52
N ILE A 132 6.45 15.83 1.63
CA ILE A 132 5.52 15.34 2.65
C ILE A 132 6.10 15.58 4.05
N SER A 133 7.36 15.23 4.28
CA SER A 133 8.03 15.38 5.57
C SER A 133 8.20 16.85 5.97
N ASP A 134 8.67 17.70 5.06
CA ASP A 134 8.97 19.11 5.30
C ASP A 134 7.69 19.90 5.62
N ASP A 135 6.64 19.69 4.82
CA ASP A 135 5.36 20.41 4.96
C ASP A 135 4.39 19.70 5.92
N LYS A 136 4.82 18.58 6.53
CA LYS A 136 4.00 17.75 7.45
C LYS A 136 2.63 17.43 6.88
N VAL A 137 2.59 17.03 5.61
CA VAL A 137 1.35 16.79 4.86
C VAL A 137 0.51 15.73 5.60
N LYS A 138 -0.70 16.10 6.02
CA LYS A 138 -1.63 15.21 6.75
C LYS A 138 -2.31 14.20 5.82
N PHE A 139 -2.37 12.92 6.16
CA PHE A 139 -3.09 11.90 5.39
C PHE A 139 -4.29 11.36 6.15
N GLY A 140 -5.51 11.61 5.65
CA GLY A 140 -6.75 11.25 6.33
C GLY A 140 -7.46 12.43 7.00
N LEU A 141 -8.78 12.32 7.11
CA LEU A 141 -9.62 13.36 7.74
C LEU A 141 -9.64 13.18 9.27
N PHE A 142 -9.95 11.95 9.71
CA PHE A 142 -10.07 11.57 11.12
C PHE A 142 -8.84 10.85 11.68
N SER A 143 -8.03 10.23 10.81
CA SER A 143 -6.69 9.72 11.13
C SER A 143 -5.61 10.61 10.53
N ASN A 144 -4.36 10.39 10.92
CA ASN A 144 -3.20 10.96 10.25
C ASN A 144 -2.18 9.86 9.94
N ASP A 145 -2.33 9.26 8.77
CA ASP A 145 -1.54 8.13 8.28
C ASP A 145 -0.18 8.58 7.70
N HIS A 146 0.34 9.71 8.20
CA HIS A 146 1.54 10.37 7.68
C HIS A 146 2.77 9.47 7.74
N GLU A 147 3.02 8.87 8.90
CA GLU A 147 4.18 8.00 9.11
C GLU A 147 4.10 6.74 8.25
N GLU A 148 2.92 6.15 8.11
CA GLU A 148 2.70 4.98 7.25
C GLU A 148 3.02 5.31 5.78
N VAL A 149 2.50 6.43 5.26
CA VAL A 149 2.81 6.87 3.89
C VAL A 149 4.31 7.12 3.71
N ILE A 150 4.97 7.78 4.66
CA ILE A 150 6.42 8.04 4.58
C ILE A 150 7.23 6.74 4.60
N ASN A 151 6.85 5.76 5.43
CA ASN A 151 7.55 4.49 5.53
C ASN A 151 7.40 3.68 4.24
N GLU A 152 6.18 3.53 3.72
CA GLU A 152 5.93 2.80 2.47
C GLU A 152 6.62 3.48 1.26
N LEU A 153 6.69 4.83 1.23
CA LEU A 153 7.45 5.57 0.21
C LEU A 153 8.96 5.29 0.32
N LYS A 154 9.51 5.24 1.54
CA LYS A 154 10.94 4.95 1.76
C LYS A 154 11.30 3.52 1.38
N GLU A 155 10.44 2.56 1.67
CA GLU A 155 10.60 1.18 1.23
C GLU A 155 10.60 1.10 -0.30
N SER A 156 9.62 1.76 -0.95
CA SER A 156 9.57 1.86 -2.41
C SER A 156 10.82 2.51 -3.00
N LEU A 157 11.39 3.51 -2.32
CA LEU A 157 12.60 4.19 -2.76
C LEU A 157 13.82 3.27 -2.77
N ILE A 158 13.91 2.30 -1.85
CA ILE A 158 14.99 1.30 -1.85
C ILE A 158 14.93 0.49 -3.15
N ILE A 159 13.74 0.06 -3.55
CA ILE A 159 13.50 -0.72 -4.77
C ILE A 159 13.74 0.13 -6.03
N ALA A 160 13.27 1.38 -6.06
CA ALA A 160 13.55 2.30 -7.17
C ALA A 160 15.06 2.59 -7.32
N LYS A 161 15.81 2.70 -6.21
CA LYS A 161 17.27 2.84 -6.24
C LYS A 161 17.96 1.60 -6.80
N LYS A 162 17.47 0.40 -6.48
CA LYS A 162 17.94 -0.84 -7.12
C LYS A 162 17.71 -0.77 -8.63
N ALA A 163 16.50 -0.43 -9.09
CA ALA A 163 16.19 -0.28 -10.51
C ALA A 163 17.10 0.74 -11.20
N LYS A 164 17.34 1.90 -10.58
CA LYS A 164 18.26 2.93 -11.09
C LYS A 164 19.69 2.39 -11.26
N ASN A 165 20.21 1.68 -10.26
CA ASN A 165 21.59 1.20 -10.26
C ASN A 165 21.89 0.18 -11.37
N ILE A 166 20.88 -0.59 -11.77
CA ILE A 166 20.97 -1.56 -12.87
C ILE A 166 20.45 -1.01 -14.20
N ASN A 167 20.13 0.30 -14.27
CA ASN A 167 19.47 0.93 -15.41
C ASN A 167 18.18 0.20 -15.86
N GLY A 168 17.47 -0.39 -14.90
CA GLY A 168 16.21 -1.08 -15.07
C GLY A 168 15.00 -0.16 -14.98
N LYS A 169 13.82 -0.76 -14.94
CA LYS A 169 12.55 -0.05 -14.80
C LYS A 169 11.87 -0.36 -13.47
N PHE A 170 10.97 0.52 -13.07
CA PHE A 170 10.21 0.43 -11.82
C PHE A 170 8.71 0.62 -12.10
N ASN A 171 7.87 -0.06 -11.33
CA ASN A 171 6.44 0.19 -11.27
C ASN A 171 5.86 -0.21 -9.89
N TYR A 172 4.56 0.00 -9.73
CA TYR A 172 3.75 -0.60 -8.68
C TYR A 172 2.72 -1.55 -9.29
N SER A 173 2.68 -2.83 -8.89
CA SER A 173 1.53 -3.69 -9.16
C SER A 173 0.38 -3.37 -8.22
N VAL A 174 -0.84 -3.28 -8.76
CA VAL A 174 -2.08 -3.27 -7.98
C VAL A 174 -2.49 -4.73 -7.72
N VAL A 175 -2.54 -5.14 -6.45
CA VAL A 175 -2.81 -6.52 -6.01
C VAL A 175 -4.02 -6.53 -5.07
N MET A 176 -4.80 -7.62 -5.03
CA MET A 176 -6.01 -7.78 -4.20
C MET A 176 -6.06 -9.10 -3.44
#